data_AF-A0A953IIA7-F1
#
_entry.id   AF-A0A953IIA7-F1
#
_cell.length_a   1.000
_cell.length_b   1.000
_cell.length_c   1.000
_cell.angle_alpha   90.00
_cell.angle_beta   90.00
_cell.angle_gamma   90.00
#
_symmetry.space_group_name_H-M   'P 1'
#
loop_
_entity.id
_entity.type
_entity.pdbx_description
1 polymer ?
#
loop_
_entity_poly.entity_id
_entity_poly.type
_entity_poly.pdbx_seq_one_letter_code
_entity_poly.pdbx_strand_id
1 'polypeptide(L)' 'FEAKRLELAENEWRRMKASDSRECRNCHGFEGMNSELQKPRARKQHELAQRDGETCIDCHKGIAHQKPKGMKEDDEE' A
#
# COMPACT_ATOMS: atom_id res chain seq x y z
N PHE A 1 17.33 -12.13 11.16
CA PHE A 1 16.10 -11.37 10.84
C PHE A 1 16.44 -10.10 10.06
N GLU A 2 17.15 -9.14 10.66
CA GLU A 2 17.47 -7.85 10.01
C GLU A 2 18.13 -7.98 8.63
N ALA A 3 19.10 -8.89 8.47
CA ALA A 3 19.78 -9.12 7.20
C ALA A 3 18.84 -9.54 6.03
N LYS A 4 17.67 -10.09 6.34
CA LYS A 4 16.66 -10.52 5.34
C LYS A 4 15.41 -9.65 5.35
N ARG A 5 15.39 -8.55 6.10
CA ARG A 5 14.18 -7.77 6.35
C ARG A 5 13.58 -7.18 5.08
N LEU A 6 14.43 -6.71 4.16
CA LEU A 6 14.00 -6.18 2.86
C LEU A 6 13.40 -7.28 1.98
N GLU A 7 14.13 -8.38 1.78
CA GLU A 7 13.68 -9.55 1.00
C GLU A 7 12.32 -10.05 1.47
N LEU A 8 12.15 -10.19 2.79
CA LEU A 8 10.88 -10.64 3.38
C LEU A 8 9.78 -9.60 3.17
N ALA A 9 10.06 -8.31 3.32
CA ALA A 9 9.07 -7.25 3.07
C ALA A 9 8.61 -7.23 1.61
N GLU A 10 9.53 -7.33 0.65
CA GLU A 10 9.21 -7.40 -0.78
C GLU A 10 8.38 -8.63 -1.14
N ASN A 11 8.66 -9.77 -0.51
CA ASN A 11 7.86 -10.98 -0.67
C ASN A 11 6.42 -10.78 -0.18
N GLU A 12 6.25 -10.16 0.97
CA GLU A 12 4.93 -9.86 1.53
C GLU A 12 4.19 -8.81 0.70
N TRP A 13 4.86 -7.76 0.22
CA TRP A 13 4.25 -6.76 -0.66
C TRP A 13 3.81 -7.36 -1.99
N ARG A 14 4.63 -8.22 -2.60
CA ARG A 14 4.26 -8.94 -3.82
C ARG A 14 3.04 -9.83 -3.59
N ARG A 15 2.98 -10.52 -2.45
CA ARG A 15 1.82 -11.34 -2.08
C ARG A 15 0.56 -10.49 -1.93
N MET A 16 0.65 -9.37 -1.19
CA MET A 16 -0.47 -8.44 -0.99
C MET A 16 -0.91 -7.79 -2.29
N LYS A 17 0.01 -7.41 -3.18
CA LYS A 17 -0.34 -6.85 -4.49
C LYS A 17 -1.07 -7.88 -5.36
N ALA A 18 -0.55 -9.11 -5.40
CA ALA A 18 -1.16 -10.21 -6.17
C ALA A 18 -2.55 -10.62 -5.65
N SER A 19 -2.86 -10.37 -4.37
CA SER A 19 -4.18 -10.61 -3.76
C SER A 19 -5.10 -9.39 -3.78
N ASP A 20 -4.78 -8.33 -4.54
CA ASP A 20 -5.49 -7.04 -4.51
C ASP A 20 -5.62 -6.44 -3.10
N SER A 21 -4.59 -6.63 -2.28
CA SER A 21 -4.54 -6.22 -0.87
C SER A 21 -5.78 -6.69 -0.09
N ARG A 22 -6.26 -7.92 -0.34
CA ARG A 22 -7.39 -8.55 0.36
C ARG A 22 -7.32 -8.38 1.87
N GLU A 23 -6.12 -8.49 2.44
CA GLU A 23 -5.82 -8.31 3.86
C GLU A 23 -6.23 -6.92 4.37
N CYS A 24 -6.14 -5.89 3.54
CA CYS A 24 -6.60 -4.53 3.82
C CYS A 24 -8.09 -4.38 3.50
N ARG A 25 -8.49 -4.78 2.28
CA ARG A 25 -9.83 -4.53 1.73
C ARG A 25 -10.95 -5.25 2.47
N ASN A 26 -10.65 -6.35 3.16
CA ASN A 26 -11.62 -7.05 4.01
C ASN A 26 -12.24 -6.12 5.08
N CYS A 27 -11.51 -5.09 5.51
CA CYS A 27 -12.01 -4.08 6.46
C CYS A 27 -12.01 -2.66 5.89
N HIS A 28 -11.15 -2.36 4.91
CA HIS A 28 -10.96 -1.04 4.31
C HIS A 28 -11.27 -1.06 2.80
N GLY A 29 -12.55 -0.99 2.45
CA GLY A 29 -12.98 -0.80 1.07
C GLY A 29 -13.03 0.69 0.69
N PHE A 30 -12.82 1.01 -0.59
CA PHE A 30 -12.98 2.37 -1.10
C PHE A 30 -14.38 2.94 -0.85
N GLU A 31 -15.42 2.11 -0.95
CA GLU A 31 -16.81 2.49 -0.65
C GLU A 31 -17.03 2.89 0.81
N GLY A 32 -16.23 2.34 1.73
CA GLY A 32 -16.28 2.66 3.15
C GLY A 32 -15.46 3.90 3.53
N MET A 33 -14.70 4.47 2.59
CA MET A 33 -13.90 5.67 2.84
C MET A 33 -14.73 6.93 2.63
N ASN A 34 -14.72 7.83 3.63
CA ASN A 34 -15.31 9.15 3.46
C ASN A 34 -14.27 10.12 2.88
N SER A 35 -14.40 10.47 1.60
CA SER A 35 -13.49 11.36 0.87
C SER A 35 -13.40 12.77 1.46
N GLU A 36 -14.48 13.29 2.04
CA GLU A 36 -14.55 14.64 2.61
C GLU A 36 -13.74 14.78 3.91
N LEU A 37 -13.51 13.66 4.62
CA LEU A 37 -12.66 13.64 5.81
C LEU A 37 -11.18 13.43 5.48
N GLN A 38 -10.84 13.14 4.22
CA GLN A 38 -9.45 12.93 3.81
C GLN A 38 -8.76 14.26 3.50
N LYS A 39 -7.46 14.33 3.77
CA LYS A 39 -6.63 15.44 3.29
C LYS A 39 -6.70 15.49 1.75
N PRO A 40 -6.67 16.67 1.11
CA PRO A 40 -6.83 16.80 -0.35
C PRO A 40 -5.89 15.90 -1.17
N ARG A 41 -4.64 15.74 -0.73
CA ARG A 41 -3.68 14.83 -1.36
C ARG A 41 -4.14 13.37 -1.30
N ALA A 42 -4.56 12.89 -0.12
CA ALA A 42 -5.00 11.51 0.06
C ALA A 42 -6.26 11.22 -0.74
N ARG A 43 -7.23 12.15 -0.76
CA ARG A 43 -8.43 12.04 -1.59
C ARG A 43 -8.08 11.84 -3.06
N LYS A 44 -7.24 12.72 -3.61
CA LYS A 44 -6.79 12.62 -5.01
C LYS A 44 -6.10 11.28 -5.27
N GLN A 45 -5.22 10.82 -4.39
CA GLN A 45 -4.52 9.55 -4.57
C GLN A 45 -5.46 8.34 -4.52
N HIS A 46 -6.43 8.32 -3.59
CA HIS A 46 -7.41 7.24 -3.56
C HIS A 46 -8.36 7.23 -4.77
N GLU A 47 -8.69 8.40 -5.34
CA GLU A 47 -9.44 8.50 -6.59
C GLU A 47 -8.63 7.93 -7.77
N LEU A 48 -7.34 8.26 -7.86
CA LEU A 48 -6.43 7.73 -8.88
C LEU A 48 -6.27 6.22 -8.72
N ALA A 49 -6.04 5.73 -7.50
CA ALA A 49 -5.89 4.31 -7.21
C ALA A 49 -7.13 3.49 -7.63
N GLN A 50 -8.33 4.01 -7.39
CA GLN A 50 -9.58 3.38 -7.86
C GLN A 50 -9.67 3.34 -9.38
N ARG A 51 -9.29 4.44 -10.04
CA ARG A 51 -9.34 4.55 -11.50
C ARG A 51 -8.30 3.66 -12.19
N ASP A 52 -7.09 3.62 -11.64
CA ASP A 52 -5.92 2.99 -12.25
C ASP A 52 -5.76 1.53 -11.80
N GLY A 53 -6.64 1.04 -10.90
CA GLY A 53 -6.65 -0.34 -10.44
C GLY A 53 -5.49 -0.66 -9.48
N GLU A 54 -4.99 0.35 -8.77
CA GLU A 54 -3.93 0.17 -7.78
C GLU A 54 -4.45 -0.56 -6.53
N THR A 55 -3.54 -1.25 -5.87
CA THR A 55 -3.78 -1.95 -4.62
C THR A 55 -3.32 -1.11 -3.44
N CYS A 56 -3.87 -1.38 -2.25
CA CYS A 56 -3.51 -0.62 -1.04
C CYS A 56 -2.00 -0.64 -0.76
N ILE A 57 -1.35 -1.78 -1.03
CA ILE A 57 0.07 -1.97 -0.74
C ILE A 57 1.01 -1.27 -1.74
N ASP A 58 0.50 -0.77 -2.86
CA ASP A 58 1.31 0.01 -3.80
C ASP A 58 1.81 1.30 -3.13
N CYS A 59 0.94 1.98 -2.37
CA CYS A 59 1.31 3.18 -1.62
C CYS A 59 1.61 2.91 -0.13
N HIS A 60 0.87 2.02 0.55
CA HIS A 60 0.92 1.87 2.02
C HIS A 60 2.01 0.90 2.53
N LYS A 61 3.15 0.83 1.83
CA LYS A 61 4.34 0.09 2.29
C LYS A 61 4.82 0.69 3.61
N GLY A 62 4.72 -0.09 4.68
CA GLY A 62 5.16 0.32 6.02
C GLY A 62 4.11 1.03 6.89
N ILE A 63 2.83 0.87 6.57
CA ILE A 63 1.72 1.40 7.40
C ILE A 63 1.64 0.77 8.79
N ALA A 64 1.84 -0.55 8.90
CA ALA A 64 1.76 -1.29 10.16
C ALA A 64 3.14 -1.51 10.81
N HIS A 65 4.21 -1.55 10.00
CA HIS A 65 5.57 -1.84 10.44
C HIS A 65 6.53 -0.87 9.77
N GLN A 66 7.64 -0.51 10.41
CA GLN A 66 8.63 0.39 9.80
C GLN A 66 9.14 -0.16 8.46
N LYS A 67 9.35 0.70 7.45
CA LYS A 67 9.93 0.28 6.17
C LYS A 67 11.33 -0.35 6.38
N PRO A 68 11.74 -1.36 5.59
CA PRO A 68 13.11 -1.86 5.56
C PRO A 68 14.10 -0.78 5.09
N LYS A 69 15.35 -0.90 5.52
CA LYS A 69 16.45 -0.11 4.97
C LYS A 69 16.85 -0.67 3.60
N GLY A 70 17.36 0.18 2.72
CA GLY A 70 17.90 -0.24 1.42
C GLY A 70 16.84 -0.52 0.34
N MET A 71 15.61 -0.01 0.50
CA MET A 71 14.64 0.02 -0.60
C MET A 71 15.20 0.86 -1.76
N LYS A 72 14.93 0.44 -2.99
CA LYS A 72 15.31 1.21 -4.18
C LYS A 72 14.29 2.32 -4.41
N GLU A 73 14.72 3.45 -4.98
CA GLU A 73 13.86 4.61 -5.25
C GLU A 73 12.71 4.26 -6.21
N ASP A 74 12.93 3.31 -7.13
CA ASP A 74 11.94 2.82 -8.11
C ASP A 74 10.72 2.09 -7.49
N ASP A 75 10.73 1.82 -6.17
CA ASP A 75 9.55 1.31 -5.46
C ASP A 75 8.53 2.41 -5.10
N GLU A 76 8.81 3.66 -5.49
CA GLU A 76 7.97 4.85 -5.32
C GLU A 76 7.40 5.42 -6.65
N GLU A 77 7.63 4.77 -7.79
CA GLU A 77 6.99 5.10 -9.09
C GLU A 77 5.72 4.28 -9.36
#